data_AF-A0A4S2AIQ8-F1
#
_entry.id   AF-A0A4S2AIQ8-F1
#
_cell.length_a   1.000
_cell.length_b   1.000
_cell.length_c   1.000
_cell.angle_alpha   90.00
_cell.angle_beta   90.00
_cell.angle_gamma   90.00
#
_symmetry.space_group_name_H-M   'P 1'
#
loop_
_entity.id
_entity.type
_entity.pdbx_description
1 polymer ?
#
loop_
_entity_poly.entity_id
_entity_poly.type
_entity_poly.pdbx_seq_one_letter_code
_entity_poly.pdbx_strand_id
1 'polypeptide(L)'
;MKFYYLTLIFFLSLCDDIIKAQNRYDSPAEAPIINTYVPMSHEEIMCIAMATAWKDRQAQESFEKHSQTAYYYLQKKRIHFFISYANAALDTGYYNMQLYYNLGISYWLLGQQRKGKKFLKKASKKGFMEANRALFAIKKKEALSYSWFIL
;
A
#
# COMPACT_ATOMS: atom_id res chain seq x y z
N MET A 1 -68.62 -37.48 29.04
CA MET A 1 -67.60 -37.17 28.01
C MET A 1 -67.96 -35.89 27.26
N LYS A 2 -67.99 -34.70 27.89
CA LYS A 2 -68.42 -33.46 27.18
C LYS A 2 -67.71 -32.15 27.54
N PHE A 3 -67.01 -32.04 28.67
CA PHE A 3 -66.33 -30.77 29.04
C PHE A 3 -64.83 -30.74 28.65
N TYR A 4 -64.10 -31.84 28.87
CA TYR A 4 -62.65 -31.89 28.64
C TYR A 4 -62.24 -31.77 27.16
N TYR A 5 -63.09 -32.28 26.24
CA TYR A 5 -62.85 -32.13 24.80
C TYR A 5 -63.08 -30.70 24.32
N LEU A 6 -64.05 -29.98 24.90
CA LEU A 6 -64.36 -28.60 24.52
C LEU A 6 -63.23 -27.65 24.95
N THR A 7 -62.65 -27.86 26.14
CA THR A 7 -61.51 -27.09 26.63
C THR A 7 -60.22 -27.36 25.83
N LEU A 8 -60.02 -28.61 25.40
CA LEU A 8 -58.86 -28.99 24.57
C LEU A 8 -58.94 -28.37 23.17
N ILE A 9 -60.13 -28.37 22.55
CA ILE A 9 -60.37 -27.77 21.23
C ILE A 9 -60.18 -26.25 21.28
N PHE A 10 -60.62 -25.58 22.35
CA PHE A 10 -60.41 -24.14 22.53
C PHE A 10 -58.93 -23.78 22.73
N PHE A 11 -58.17 -24.59 23.46
CA PHE A 11 -56.72 -24.40 23.60
C PHE A 11 -55.97 -24.66 22.30
N LEU A 12 -56.38 -25.66 21.51
CA LEU A 12 -55.80 -25.94 20.20
C LEU A 12 -56.07 -24.81 19.19
N SER A 13 -57.26 -24.19 19.20
CA SER A 13 -57.55 -23.08 18.30
C SER A 13 -56.79 -21.79 18.66
N LEU A 14 -56.45 -21.58 19.93
CA LEU A 14 -55.63 -20.45 20.38
C LEU A 14 -54.16 -20.59 19.99
N CYS A 15 -53.63 -21.81 19.83
CA CYS A 15 -52.24 -22.04 19.44
C CYS A 15 -51.95 -21.66 17.97
N ASP A 16 -52.91 -21.86 17.06
CA ASP A 16 -52.73 -21.53 15.63
C ASP A 16 -52.56 -20.03 15.38
N ASP A 17 -53.23 -19.19 16.18
CA ASP A 17 -53.11 -17.73 16.11
C ASP A 17 -51.75 -17.23 16.65
N ILE A 18 -51.18 -17.91 17.65
CA ILE A 18 -49.86 -17.58 18.21
C ILE A 18 -48.74 -17.87 17.19
N ILE A 19 -48.82 -18.98 16.46
CA ILE A 19 -47.82 -19.36 15.44
C ILE A 19 -47.86 -18.42 14.23
N LYS A 20 -49.04 -17.94 13.81
CA LYS A 20 -49.18 -16.94 12.74
C LYS A 20 -48.71 -15.54 13.14
N ALA A 21 -48.83 -15.18 14.42
CA ALA A 21 -48.37 -13.88 14.92
C ALA A 21 -46.84 -13.79 15.00
N GLN A 22 -46.16 -14.90 15.32
CA GLN A 22 -44.70 -14.95 15.45
C GLN A 22 -43.99 -14.69 14.10
N ASN A 23 -44.49 -15.28 13.01
CA ASN A 23 -43.89 -15.15 11.67
C ASN A 23 -44.27 -13.86 10.92
N ARG A 24 -45.09 -12.96 11.50
CA ARG A 24 -45.60 -11.76 10.81
C ARG A 24 -44.55 -10.65 10.67
N TYR A 25 -43.49 -10.73 11.48
CA TYR A 25 -42.39 -9.76 11.53
C TYR A 25 -41.03 -10.34 11.13
N ASP A 26 -40.97 -11.63 10.77
CA ASP A 26 -39.71 -12.33 10.43
C ASP A 26 -39.26 -12.15 8.97
N SER A 27 -40.10 -11.56 8.12
CA SER A 27 -39.70 -11.15 6.77
C SER A 27 -39.17 -9.71 6.81
N PRO A 28 -37.86 -9.47 6.60
CA PRO A 28 -37.34 -8.11 6.53
C PRO A 28 -38.04 -7.35 5.41
N ALA A 29 -38.46 -6.11 5.68
CA ALA A 29 -39.05 -5.25 4.66
C ALA A 29 -38.04 -5.04 3.52
N GLU A 30 -38.46 -5.29 2.28
CA GLU A 30 -37.65 -5.00 1.11
C GLU A 30 -37.45 -3.48 1.00
N ALA A 31 -36.27 -3.02 1.42
CA ALA A 31 -35.88 -1.63 1.23
C ALA A 31 -35.56 -1.42 -0.27
N PRO A 32 -36.24 -0.49 -0.97
CA PRO A 32 -35.88 -0.19 -2.34
C PRO A 32 -34.46 0.39 -2.36
N ILE A 33 -33.56 -0.23 -3.14
CA ILE A 33 -32.23 0.31 -3.39
C ILE A 33 -32.39 1.52 -4.32
N ILE A 34 -32.46 2.71 -3.75
CA ILE A 34 -32.50 3.96 -4.51
C ILE A 34 -31.06 4.34 -4.85
N ASN A 35 -30.69 4.22 -6.13
CA ASN A 35 -29.38 4.64 -6.59
C ASN A 35 -29.34 6.18 -6.69
N THR A 36 -28.61 6.83 -5.77
CA THR A 36 -28.38 8.28 -5.75
C THR A 36 -27.10 8.70 -6.48
N TYR A 37 -26.47 7.78 -7.22
CA TYR A 37 -25.26 8.05 -7.99
C TYR A 37 -25.52 9.09 -9.09
N VAL A 38 -24.83 10.23 -8.99
CA VAL A 38 -24.73 11.20 -10.07
C VAL A 38 -23.40 10.94 -10.80
N PRO A 39 -23.43 10.53 -12.08
CA PRO A 39 -22.20 10.37 -12.84
C PRO A 39 -21.53 11.71 -13.04
N MET A 40 -20.20 11.69 -12.99
CA MET A 40 -19.37 12.86 -13.25
C MET A 40 -19.56 13.34 -14.70
N SER A 41 -19.64 14.65 -14.91
CA SER A 41 -19.73 15.24 -16.25
C SER A 41 -18.43 15.06 -17.03
N HIS A 42 -18.49 15.16 -18.36
CA HIS A 42 -17.30 15.07 -19.20
C HIS A 42 -16.26 16.14 -18.83
N GLU A 43 -16.69 17.37 -18.57
CA GLU A 43 -15.81 18.48 -18.18
C GLU A 43 -15.09 18.21 -16.86
N GLU A 44 -15.80 17.70 -15.84
CA GLU A 44 -15.21 17.32 -14.56
C GLU A 44 -14.18 16.19 -14.72
N ILE A 45 -14.51 15.16 -15.53
CA ILE A 45 -13.56 14.07 -15.84
C ILE A 45 -12.31 14.63 -16.52
N MET A 46 -12.47 15.53 -17.50
CA MET A 46 -11.34 16.15 -18.21
C MET A 46 -10.48 16.99 -17.27
N CYS A 47 -11.09 17.82 -16.42
CA CYS A 47 -10.37 18.62 -15.42
C CYS A 47 -9.55 17.74 -14.47
N ILE A 48 -10.13 16.65 -13.97
CA ILE A 48 -9.42 15.70 -13.10
C ILE A 48 -8.27 15.04 -13.86
N ALA A 49 -8.52 14.56 -15.09
CA ALA A 49 -7.50 13.91 -15.91
C ALA A 49 -6.31 14.85 -16.20
N MET A 50 -6.56 16.12 -16.49
CA MET A 50 -5.51 17.13 -16.69
C MET A 50 -4.73 17.39 -15.40
N ALA A 51 -5.42 17.53 -14.27
CA ALA A 51 -4.78 17.74 -12.96
C ALA A 51 -3.91 16.55 -12.54
N THR A 52 -4.38 15.31 -12.76
CA THR A 52 -3.61 14.10 -12.47
C THR A 52 -2.39 14.00 -13.38
N ALA A 53 -2.56 14.26 -14.69
CA ALA A 53 -1.44 14.23 -15.63
C ALA A 53 -0.36 15.28 -15.29
N TRP A 54 -0.79 16.47 -14.87
CA TRP A 54 0.13 17.51 -14.43
C TRP A 54 0.89 17.12 -13.16
N LYS A 55 0.18 16.56 -12.16
CA LYS A 55 0.79 16.09 -10.91
C LYS A 55 1.78 14.95 -11.15
N ASP A 56 1.43 14.00 -12.00
CA ASP A 56 2.29 12.86 -12.34
C ASP A 56 3.57 13.33 -13.04
N ARG A 57 3.45 14.29 -13.98
CA ARG A 57 4.59 14.94 -14.63
C ARG A 57 5.49 15.64 -13.61
N GLN A 58 4.91 16.44 -12.72
CA GLN A 58 5.67 17.15 -11.70
C GLN A 58 6.42 16.18 -10.76
N ALA A 59 5.78 15.08 -10.36
CA ALA A 59 6.40 14.04 -9.54
C ALA A 59 7.55 13.35 -10.27
N GLN A 60 7.40 13.09 -11.58
CA GLN A 60 8.46 12.52 -12.41
C GLN A 60 9.67 13.46 -12.52
N GLU A 61 9.43 14.73 -12.86
CA GLU A 61 10.50 15.74 -12.96
C GLU A 61 11.24 15.92 -11.64
N SER A 62 10.50 15.92 -10.52
CA SER A 62 11.07 15.98 -9.17
C SER A 62 11.92 14.75 -8.87
N PHE A 63 11.43 13.56 -9.22
CA PHE A 63 12.16 12.30 -9.05
C PHE A 63 13.49 12.34 -9.81
N GLU A 64 13.46 12.72 -11.09
CA GLU A 64 14.63 12.79 -11.95
C GLU A 64 15.66 13.78 -11.40
N LYS A 65 15.23 15.01 -11.07
CA LYS A 65 16.09 16.05 -10.52
C LYS A 65 16.75 15.62 -9.21
N HIS A 66 15.97 15.06 -8.28
CA HIS A 66 16.50 14.59 -7.00
C HIS A 66 17.45 13.40 -7.18
N SER A 67 17.13 12.47 -8.08
CA SER A 67 17.98 11.33 -8.39
C SER A 67 19.33 11.78 -8.96
N GLN A 68 19.32 12.67 -9.95
CA GLN A 68 20.55 13.24 -10.53
C GLN A 68 21.40 13.95 -9.47
N THR A 69 20.76 14.76 -8.63
CA THR A 69 21.45 15.47 -7.54
C THR A 69 22.03 14.50 -6.51
N ALA A 70 21.31 13.42 -6.18
CA ALA A 70 21.82 12.37 -5.30
C ALA A 70 23.11 11.76 -5.88
N TYR A 71 23.09 11.32 -7.14
CA TYR A 71 24.27 10.72 -7.79
C TYR A 71 25.44 11.69 -7.90
N TYR A 72 25.18 12.98 -8.15
CA TYR A 72 26.21 14.02 -8.10
C TYR A 72 26.93 14.05 -6.73
N TYR A 73 26.18 14.03 -5.63
CA TYR A 73 26.78 14.00 -4.30
C TYR A 73 27.45 12.67 -3.96
N LEU A 74 26.95 11.56 -4.51
CA LEU A 74 27.57 10.25 -4.36
C LEU A 74 28.95 10.20 -5.02
N GLN A 75 29.09 10.76 -6.23
CA GLN A 75 30.39 10.91 -6.92
C GLN A 75 31.38 11.75 -6.11
N LYS A 76 30.90 12.79 -5.41
CA LYS A 76 31.71 13.62 -4.51
C LYS A 76 31.98 12.97 -3.15
N LYS A 77 31.61 11.70 -2.96
CA LYS A 77 31.72 10.95 -1.69
C LYS A 77 31.03 11.62 -0.50
N ARG A 78 29.98 12.40 -0.78
CA ARG A 78 29.18 13.11 0.22
C ARG A 78 27.92 12.30 0.55
N ILE A 79 28.09 11.20 1.29
CA ILE A 79 27.03 10.21 1.57
C ILE A 79 25.79 10.82 2.23
N HIS A 80 25.95 11.73 3.20
CA HIS A 80 24.79 12.35 3.87
C HIS A 80 23.88 13.12 2.91
N PHE A 81 24.48 13.85 1.96
CA PHE A 81 23.73 14.56 0.92
C PHE A 81 23.09 13.58 -0.06
N PHE A 82 23.81 12.54 -0.48
CA PHE A 82 23.23 11.47 -1.29
C PHE A 82 21.98 10.87 -0.63
N ILE A 83 22.04 10.52 0.65
CA ILE A 83 20.91 9.96 1.39
C ILE A 83 19.71 10.92 1.39
N SER A 84 19.96 12.22 1.61
CA SER A 84 18.91 13.24 1.63
C SER A 84 18.17 13.30 0.29
N TYR A 85 18.91 13.49 -0.80
CA TYR A 85 18.32 13.60 -2.14
C TYR A 85 17.75 12.28 -2.65
N ALA A 86 18.35 11.13 -2.32
CA ALA A 86 17.81 9.83 -2.68
C ALA A 86 16.48 9.54 -1.98
N ASN A 87 16.31 9.93 -0.71
CA ASN A 87 15.02 9.82 -0.04
C ASN A 87 14.00 10.80 -0.65
N ALA A 88 14.38 12.05 -0.90
CA ALA A 88 13.52 13.03 -1.57
C ALA A 88 13.04 12.54 -2.95
N ALA A 89 13.91 11.85 -3.70
CA ALA A 89 13.52 11.19 -4.93
C ALA A 89 12.49 10.10 -4.65
N LEU A 90 12.76 9.15 -3.74
CA LEU A 90 11.83 8.05 -3.45
C LEU A 90 10.50 8.50 -2.84
N ASP A 91 10.45 9.66 -2.18
CA ASP A 91 9.22 10.24 -1.61
C ASP A 91 8.22 10.71 -2.69
N THR A 92 8.67 10.87 -3.94
CA THR A 92 7.78 11.13 -5.10
C THR A 92 6.90 9.93 -5.48
N GLY A 93 7.16 8.75 -4.91
CA GLY A 93 6.43 7.51 -5.20
C GLY A 93 7.07 6.65 -6.30
N TYR A 94 8.06 7.17 -7.02
CA TYR A 94 8.79 6.42 -8.04
C TYR A 94 9.78 5.43 -7.41
N TYR A 95 9.89 4.26 -8.04
CA TYR A 95 10.75 3.17 -7.56
C TYR A 95 12.00 3.03 -8.45
N ASN A 96 13.18 3.01 -7.84
CA ASN A 96 14.44 2.77 -8.55
C ASN A 96 15.37 1.84 -7.76
N MET A 97 15.66 0.67 -8.32
CA MET A 97 16.44 -0.38 -7.68
C MET A 97 17.84 0.08 -7.28
N GLN A 98 18.51 0.86 -8.14
CA GLN A 98 19.87 1.36 -7.92
C GLN A 98 19.91 2.38 -6.77
N LEU A 99 18.90 3.25 -6.65
CA LEU A 99 18.77 4.14 -5.49
C LEU A 99 18.59 3.35 -4.19
N TYR A 100 17.69 2.35 -4.18
CA TYR A 100 17.52 1.47 -3.02
C TYR A 100 18.82 0.74 -2.67
N TYR A 101 19.56 0.25 -3.67
CA TYR A 101 20.84 -0.40 -3.48
C TYR A 101 21.88 0.54 -2.87
N ASN A 102 22.08 1.72 -3.47
CA ASN A 102 23.07 2.70 -3.01
C ASN A 102 22.69 3.31 -1.64
N LEU A 103 21.40 3.47 -1.33
CA LEU A 103 20.95 3.78 0.04
C LEU A 103 21.35 2.66 1.02
N GLY A 104 21.21 1.41 0.59
CA GLY A 104 21.65 0.24 1.33
C GLY A 104 23.14 0.28 1.70
N ILE A 105 23.99 0.51 0.70
CA ILE A 105 25.44 0.67 0.88
C ILE A 105 25.74 1.90 1.76
N SER A 106 25.09 3.03 1.50
CA SER A 106 25.27 4.28 2.25
C SER A 106 24.99 4.12 3.75
N TYR A 107 23.84 3.55 4.10
CA TYR A 107 23.50 3.31 5.51
C TYR A 107 24.41 2.27 6.15
N TRP A 108 24.90 1.29 5.38
CA TRP A 108 25.89 0.34 5.89
C TRP A 108 27.21 1.02 6.26
N LEU A 109 27.74 1.88 5.37
CA LEU A 109 28.98 2.63 5.61
C LEU A 109 28.87 3.62 6.78
N LEU A 110 27.67 4.17 7.03
CA LEU A 110 27.40 5.01 8.21
C LEU A 110 27.15 4.21 9.51
N GLY A 111 27.36 2.90 9.51
CA GLY A 111 27.15 2.04 10.68
C GLY A 111 25.68 1.68 10.96
N GLN A 112 24.73 2.19 10.18
CA GLN A 112 23.30 1.88 10.29
C GLN A 112 22.95 0.56 9.59
N GLN A 113 23.63 -0.53 9.97
CA GLN A 113 23.62 -1.83 9.29
C GLN A 113 22.23 -2.44 9.10
N ARG A 114 21.35 -2.33 10.11
CA ARG A 114 19.96 -2.84 10.03
C ARG A 114 19.18 -2.13 8.93
N LYS A 115 19.33 -0.80 8.84
CA LYS A 115 18.69 0.03 7.83
C LYS A 115 19.28 -0.28 6.45
N GLY A 116 20.60 -0.35 6.33
CA GLY A 116 21.29 -0.73 5.09
C GLY A 116 20.79 -2.07 4.53
N LYS A 117 20.76 -3.12 5.36
CA LYS A 117 20.20 -4.43 5.00
C LYS A 117 18.74 -4.36 4.52
N LYS A 118 17.89 -3.54 5.14
CA LYS A 118 16.49 -3.36 4.73
C LYS A 118 16.40 -2.81 3.30
N PHE A 119 17.21 -1.81 2.98
CA PHE A 119 17.26 -1.20 1.63
C PHE A 119 17.82 -2.18 0.59
N LEU A 120 18.92 -2.87 0.89
CA LEU A 120 19.46 -3.92 0.00
C LEU A 120 18.44 -5.03 -0.26
N LYS A 121 17.71 -5.49 0.76
CA LYS A 121 16.64 -6.49 0.58
C LYS A 121 15.52 -5.99 -0.33
N LYS A 122 15.16 -4.70 -0.26
CA LYS A 122 14.15 -4.12 -1.16
C LYS A 122 14.60 -4.16 -2.62
N ALA A 123 15.87 -3.81 -2.90
CA ALA A 123 16.42 -3.89 -4.26
C ALA A 123 16.54 -5.36 -4.74
N SER A 124 17.05 -6.25 -3.89
CA SER A 124 17.16 -7.69 -4.15
C SER A 124 15.81 -8.34 -4.50
N LYS A 125 14.74 -8.00 -3.76
CA LYS A 125 13.38 -8.51 -4.04
C LYS A 125 12.84 -8.14 -5.42
N LYS A 126 13.38 -7.09 -6.04
CA LYS A 126 13.03 -6.68 -7.41
C LYS A 126 13.98 -7.23 -8.48
N GLY A 127 14.90 -8.12 -8.08
CA GLY A 127 15.82 -8.79 -8.99
C GLY A 127 17.18 -8.12 -9.16
N PHE A 128 17.51 -7.08 -8.38
CA PHE A 128 18.79 -6.39 -8.51
C PHE A 128 19.94 -7.27 -8.00
N MET A 129 20.76 -7.80 -8.93
CA MET A 129 21.77 -8.82 -8.64
C MET A 129 22.86 -8.32 -7.71
N GLU A 130 23.26 -7.07 -7.84
CA GLU A 130 24.29 -6.41 -7.04
C GLU A 130 23.86 -6.30 -5.58
N ALA A 131 22.55 -6.12 -5.32
CA ALA A 131 22.03 -6.16 -3.96
C ALA A 131 22.15 -7.55 -3.33
N ASN A 132 21.94 -8.62 -4.10
CA ASN A 132 22.16 -9.99 -3.63
C ASN A 132 23.63 -10.24 -3.31
N ARG A 133 24.54 -9.78 -4.19
CA ARG A 133 25.99 -9.86 -3.97
C ARG A 133 26.41 -9.13 -2.71
N ALA A 134 25.95 -7.89 -2.51
CA ALA A 134 26.24 -7.12 -1.30
C ALA A 134 25.70 -7.79 -0.03
N LEU A 135 24.48 -8.34 -0.06
CA LEU A 135 23.92 -9.10 1.07
C LEU A 135 24.73 -10.36 1.39
N PHE A 136 25.24 -11.04 0.36
CA PHE A 136 26.09 -12.21 0.53
C PHE A 136 27.46 -11.84 1.11
N ALA A 137 28.10 -10.79 0.60
CA ALA A 137 29.34 -10.24 1.14
C ALA A 137 29.21 -9.88 2.63
N ILE A 138 28.11 -9.19 2.99
CA ILE A 138 27.78 -8.91 4.39
C ILE A 138 27.65 -10.20 5.22
N LYS A 139 27.02 -11.25 4.68
CA LYS A 139 26.88 -12.55 5.36
C LYS A 139 28.24 -13.22 5.58
N LYS A 140 29.16 -13.05 4.63
CA LYS A 140 30.56 -13.52 4.70
C LYS A 140 31.46 -12.64 5.56
N LYS A 141 30.92 -11.57 6.15
CA LYS A 141 31.65 -10.56 6.93
C LYS A 141 32.71 -9.81 6.11
N GLU A 142 32.50 -9.71 4.80
CA GLU A 142 33.33 -8.88 3.93
C GLU A 142 33.04 -7.39 4.19
N ALA A 143 34.09 -6.58 4.16
CA ALA A 143 33.97 -5.14 4.34
C ALA A 143 33.43 -4.49 3.07
N LEU A 144 32.25 -3.89 3.16
CA LEU A 144 31.74 -3.02 2.10
C LEU A 144 32.48 -1.68 2.13
N SER A 145 32.76 -1.13 0.96
CA SER A 145 33.47 0.13 0.76
C SER A 145 32.83 0.96 -0.37
N TYR A 146 33.41 2.11 -0.69
CA TYR A 146 32.90 2.96 -1.77
C TYR A 146 32.93 2.29 -3.16
N SER A 147 33.75 1.24 -3.37
CA SER A 147 33.77 0.51 -4.65
C SER A 147 32.49 -0.26 -4.93
N TRP A 148 31.63 -0.42 -3.93
CA TRP A 148 30.34 -1.08 -4.07
C TRP A 148 29.24 -0.15 -4.57
N PHE A 149 29.46 1.16 -4.67
CA PHE A 149 28.46 2.06 -5.26
C PHE A 149 28.36 1.85 -6.77
N ILE A 150 27.13 1.98 -7.29
CA ILE A 150 26.86 1.98 -8.73
C ILE A 150 26.42 3.38 -9.12
N LEU A 151 27.16 4.02 -10.01
CA LEU A 151 26.90 5.39 -10.49
C LEU A 151 26.14 5.36 -11.81
#